data_AF-A0A8D5U256-F1
#
_entry.id   AF-A0A8D5U256-F1
#
_cell.length_a   1.000
_cell.length_b   1.000
_cell.length_c   1.000
_cell.angle_alpha   90.00
_cell.angle_beta   90.00
_cell.angle_gamma   90.00
#
_symmetry.space_group_name_H-M   'P 1'
#
loop_
_entity.id
_entity.type
_entity.pdbx_description
1 polymer ?
#
loop_
_entity_poly.entity_id
_entity_poly.type
_entity_poly.pdbx_seq_one_letter_code
_entity_poly.pdbx_strand_id
1 'polypeptide(L)'
;MEKELVDAFLKVYGEDLISLVLFGSYARGEQRKDSDIDVLVVLKEINDRYEVMKKFIKVDDILETTLYPELRKEGFDPYVSPVIYDVNTAARFRPLYIMVVFEARILYDRGGVMEKTFYRIRKRLEELGAKRERLGRGYVVTLTKVKPGEVVNFE
;
A
#
# COMPACT_ATOMS: atom_id res chain seq x y z
N MET A 1 16.12 -1.53 0.75
CA MET A 1 14.75 -1.44 1.31
C MET A 1 13.77 -2.35 0.60
N GLU A 2 13.39 -2.11 -0.66
CA GLU A 2 12.29 -2.85 -1.31
C GLU A 2 12.51 -4.36 -1.38
N LYS A 3 13.72 -4.79 -1.74
CA LYS A 3 14.09 -6.21 -1.74
C LYS A 3 13.92 -6.85 -0.35
N GLU A 4 14.41 -6.20 0.70
CA GLU A 4 14.28 -6.71 2.09
C GLU A 4 12.82 -6.80 2.53
N LEU A 5 11.97 -5.83 2.16
CA LEU A 5 10.53 -5.90 2.40
C LEU A 5 9.92 -7.12 1.70
N VAL A 6 10.15 -7.27 0.39
CA VAL A 6 9.62 -8.40 -0.38
C VAL A 6 10.09 -9.74 0.20
N ASP A 7 11.37 -9.86 0.51
CA ASP A 7 11.96 -11.09 1.06
C ASP A 7 11.37 -11.43 2.43
N ALA A 8 11.21 -10.46 3.34
CA ALA A 8 10.62 -10.68 4.66
C ALA A 8 9.16 -11.13 4.58
N PHE A 9 8.34 -10.46 3.75
CA PHE A 9 6.94 -10.83 3.55
C PHE A 9 6.81 -12.20 2.86
N LEU A 10 7.62 -12.50 1.84
CA LEU A 10 7.62 -13.82 1.18
C LEU A 10 8.07 -14.93 2.12
N LYS A 11 9.06 -14.68 3.00
CA LYS A 11 9.54 -15.69 3.95
C LYS A 11 8.46 -16.12 4.95
N VAL A 12 7.55 -15.21 5.33
CA VAL A 12 6.50 -15.50 6.32
C VAL A 12 5.19 -15.94 5.70
N TYR A 13 4.75 -15.28 4.63
CA TYR A 13 3.47 -15.56 3.99
C TYR A 13 3.58 -16.53 2.81
N GLY A 14 4.76 -16.68 2.21
CA GLY A 14 5.03 -17.67 1.16
C GLY A 14 4.08 -17.55 -0.02
N GLU A 15 3.39 -18.65 -0.33
CA GLU A 15 2.41 -18.68 -1.41
C GLU A 15 1.13 -17.89 -1.11
N ASP A 16 0.83 -17.58 0.16
CA ASP A 16 -0.33 -16.78 0.51
C ASP A 16 -0.12 -15.30 0.15
N LEU A 17 1.13 -14.83 0.01
CA LEU A 17 1.40 -13.48 -0.47
C LEU A 17 1.08 -13.37 -1.97
N ILE A 18 0.11 -12.54 -2.30
CA ILE A 18 -0.29 -12.26 -3.69
C ILE A 18 0.33 -10.95 -4.16
N SER A 19 0.22 -9.87 -3.38
CA SER A 19 0.82 -8.60 -3.76
C SER A 19 1.40 -7.87 -2.56
N LEU A 20 2.49 -7.13 -2.77
CA LEU A 20 3.05 -6.19 -1.82
C LEU A 20 3.25 -4.85 -2.54
N VAL A 21 2.65 -3.81 -2.01
CA VAL A 21 2.66 -2.49 -2.62
C VAL A 21 3.16 -1.48 -1.59
N LEU A 22 4.21 -0.76 -1.92
CA LEU A 22 4.69 0.38 -1.15
C LEU A 22 3.91 1.63 -1.54
N PHE A 23 3.40 2.37 -0.57
CA PHE A 23 2.78 3.66 -0.80
C PHE A 23 3.28 4.69 0.23
N GLY A 24 2.64 5.85 0.27
CA GLY A 24 2.97 6.84 1.28
C GLY A 24 4.32 7.52 1.05
N SER A 25 4.91 8.01 2.13
CA SER A 25 6.08 8.90 2.05
C SER A 25 7.31 8.24 1.45
N TYR A 26 7.55 6.97 1.76
CA TYR A 26 8.66 6.18 1.20
C TYR A 26 8.49 5.88 -0.29
N ALA A 27 7.25 5.68 -0.77
CA ALA A 27 7.01 5.55 -2.20
C ALA A 27 7.32 6.85 -2.97
N ARG A 28 7.05 8.00 -2.35
CA ARG A 28 7.28 9.34 -2.93
C ARG A 28 8.72 9.84 -2.83
N GLY A 29 9.55 9.26 -1.95
CA GLY A 29 10.84 9.85 -1.59
C GLY A 29 10.71 11.10 -0.70
N GLU A 30 9.58 11.26 -0.02
CA GLU A 30 9.28 12.40 0.88
C GLU A 30 9.28 11.98 2.37
N GLN A 31 9.81 10.80 2.68
CA GLN A 31 9.90 10.29 4.04
C GLN A 31 10.76 11.19 4.92
N ARG A 32 10.33 11.34 6.17
CA ARG A 32 11.09 11.98 7.25
C ARG A 32 11.72 10.89 8.13
N LYS A 33 12.59 11.31 9.03
CA LYS A 33 13.25 10.42 10.00
C LYS A 33 12.27 9.61 10.87
N ASP A 34 11.10 10.20 11.15
CA ASP A 34 10.01 9.64 11.94
C ASP A 34 8.89 8.99 11.10
N SER A 35 9.08 8.85 9.78
CA SER A 35 8.05 8.28 8.92
C SER A 35 8.05 6.76 8.99
N ASP A 36 6.85 6.19 8.99
CA ASP A 36 6.57 4.77 8.82
C ASP A 36 6.65 4.35 7.35
N ILE A 37 6.80 3.04 7.13
CA ILE A 37 6.80 2.42 5.81
C ILE A 37 5.38 1.86 5.56
N ASP A 38 4.58 2.63 4.83
CA ASP A 38 3.22 2.24 4.46
C ASP A 38 3.21 1.14 3.38
N VAL A 39 2.62 -0.01 3.70
CA VAL A 39 2.49 -1.12 2.73
C VAL A 39 1.06 -1.63 2.64
N LEU A 40 0.61 -1.92 1.41
CA LEU A 40 -0.61 -2.68 1.16
C LEU A 40 -0.18 -4.13 0.87
N VAL A 41 -0.63 -5.03 1.73
CA VAL A 41 -0.37 -6.47 1.67
C VAL A 41 -1.64 -7.15 1.19
N VAL A 42 -1.56 -7.85 0.06
CA VAL A 42 -2.66 -8.64 -0.47
C VAL A 42 -2.35 -10.10 -0.28
N LEU A 43 -3.16 -10.77 0.54
CA LEU A 43 -3.10 -12.20 0.79
C LEU A 43 -4.12 -12.94 -0.08
N LYS A 44 -3.88 -14.21 -0.35
CA LYS A 44 -4.79 -15.06 -1.14
C LYS A 44 -6.20 -15.08 -0.57
N GLU A 45 -6.29 -15.33 0.73
CA GLU A 45 -7.52 -15.36 1.52
C GLU A 45 -7.19 -15.00 2.97
N ILE A 46 -8.14 -14.41 3.70
CA ILE A 46 -7.97 -14.17 5.13
C ILE A 46 -9.15 -14.78 5.90
N ASN A 47 -8.88 -15.96 6.46
CA ASN A 47 -9.82 -16.71 7.29
C ASN A 47 -9.78 -16.30 8.76
N ASP A 48 -8.59 -15.92 9.27
CA ASP A 48 -8.40 -15.47 10.64
C ASP A 48 -7.51 -14.21 10.67
N ARG A 49 -8.06 -13.11 11.16
CA ARG A 49 -7.36 -11.83 11.27
C ARG A 49 -6.26 -11.87 12.34
N TYR A 50 -6.44 -12.63 13.42
CA TYR A 50 -5.46 -12.75 14.48
C TYR A 50 -4.20 -13.47 13.98
N GLU A 51 -4.35 -14.59 13.28
CA GLU A 51 -3.21 -15.33 12.72
C GLU A 51 -2.47 -14.53 11.64
N VAL A 52 -3.18 -13.72 10.84
CA VAL A 52 -2.54 -12.77 9.92
C VAL A 52 -1.68 -11.77 10.68
N MET A 53 -2.20 -11.15 11.75
CA MET A 53 -1.41 -10.19 12.52
C MET A 53 -0.23 -10.85 13.26
N LYS A 54 -0.39 -12.08 13.74
CA LYS A 54 0.70 -12.86 14.35
C LYS A 54 1.81 -13.19 13.33
N LYS A 55 1.45 -13.49 12.08
CA LYS A 55 2.43 -13.61 10.98
C LYS A 55 3.10 -12.27 10.72
N PHE A 56 2.35 -11.16 10.69
CA PHE A 56 2.94 -9.84 10.50
C PHE A 56 4.00 -9.49 11.56
N ILE A 57 3.78 -9.83 12.84
CA ILE A 57 4.82 -9.65 13.88
C ILE A 57 6.12 -10.37 13.50
N LYS A 58 6.05 -11.58 12.94
CA LYS A 58 7.25 -12.30 12.47
C LYS A 58 7.93 -11.62 11.28
N VAL A 59 7.18 -10.91 10.43
CA VAL A 59 7.76 -10.08 9.37
C VAL A 59 8.55 -8.95 10.01
N ASP A 60 7.97 -8.28 11.00
CA ASP A 60 8.62 -7.19 11.73
C ASP A 60 9.90 -7.67 12.45
N ASP A 61 9.87 -8.84 13.10
CA ASP A 61 11.05 -9.48 13.70
C ASP A 61 12.19 -9.70 12.69
N ILE A 62 11.85 -10.07 11.45
CA ILE A 62 12.84 -10.21 10.37
C ILE A 62 13.39 -8.83 9.98
N LEU A 63 12.54 -7.82 9.85
CA LEU A 63 12.96 -6.47 9.47
C LEU A 63 13.84 -5.79 10.52
N GLU A 64 13.60 -6.05 11.80
CA GLU A 64 14.45 -5.60 12.92
C GLU A 64 15.90 -6.09 12.81
N THR A 65 16.13 -7.22 12.14
CA THR A 65 17.48 -7.79 11.96
C THR A 65 18.06 -7.57 10.57
N THR A 66 17.28 -7.04 9.62
CA THR A 66 17.68 -6.91 8.20
C THR A 66 17.62 -5.46 7.72
N LEU A 67 16.43 -4.87 7.68
CA LEU A 67 16.19 -3.56 7.07
C LEU A 67 16.38 -2.41 8.05
N TYR A 68 15.76 -2.48 9.23
CA TYR A 68 15.75 -1.37 10.18
C TYR A 68 17.15 -0.96 10.67
N PRO A 69 18.11 -1.88 10.90
CA PRO A 69 19.46 -1.49 11.29
C PRO A 69 20.14 -0.59 10.26
N GLU A 70 19.96 -0.85 8.96
CA GLU A 70 20.55 -0.02 7.91
C GLU A 70 19.89 1.36 7.84
N LEU A 71 18.57 1.43 7.98
CA LEU A 71 17.84 2.70 8.02
C LEU A 71 18.19 3.54 9.27
N ARG A 72 18.37 2.88 10.42
CA ARG A 72 18.81 3.51 11.68
C ARG A 72 20.22 4.10 11.58
N LYS A 73 21.15 3.45 10.86
CA LYS A 73 22.48 4.02 10.56
C LYS A 73 22.39 5.30 9.73
N GLU A 74 21.40 5.39 8.85
CA GLU A 74 21.11 6.59 8.06
C GLU A 74 20.31 7.66 8.84
N GLY A 75 19.94 7.37 10.08
CA GLY A 75 19.23 8.29 10.98
C GLY A 75 17.70 8.28 10.83
N PHE A 76 17.14 7.24 10.19
CA PHE A 76 15.70 6.97 10.15
C PHE A 76 15.33 5.93 11.22
N ASP A 77 14.14 6.02 11.81
CA ASP A 77 13.63 5.00 12.74
C ASP A 77 12.22 4.57 12.36
N PRO A 78 12.05 3.87 11.21
CA PRO A 78 10.73 3.49 10.74
C PRO A 78 10.24 2.18 11.37
N TYR A 79 8.93 2.00 11.26
CA TYR A 79 8.27 0.70 11.38
C TYR A 79 7.37 0.50 10.15
N VAL A 80 7.04 -0.75 9.83
CA VAL A 80 6.08 -1.05 8.76
C VAL A 80 4.65 -0.86 9.26
N SER A 81 3.87 -0.11 8.50
CA SER A 81 2.44 0.13 8.74
C SER A 81 1.61 -0.58 7.66
N PRO A 82 1.06 -1.78 7.95
CA PRO A 82 0.40 -2.58 6.94
C PRO A 82 -1.10 -2.30 6.84
N VAL A 83 -1.59 -2.16 5.61
CA VAL A 83 -2.99 -2.37 5.25
C VAL A 83 -3.09 -3.76 4.63
N ILE A 84 -3.83 -4.67 5.27
CA ILE A 84 -3.88 -6.07 4.84
C ILE A 84 -5.27 -6.44 4.33
N TYR A 85 -5.33 -6.91 3.08
CA TYR A 85 -6.56 -7.37 2.43
C TYR A 85 -6.38 -8.77 1.85
N ASP A 86 -7.49 -9.48 1.65
CA ASP A 86 -7.50 -10.63 0.75
C ASP A 86 -7.71 -10.17 -0.71
N VAL A 87 -7.50 -11.07 -1.67
CA VAL A 87 -7.70 -10.78 -3.11
C VAL A 87 -9.10 -10.24 -3.38
N ASN A 88 -10.14 -10.83 -2.78
CA ASN A 88 -11.53 -10.42 -3.02
C ASN A 88 -11.79 -8.97 -2.57
N THR A 89 -11.20 -8.57 -1.45
CA THR A 89 -11.30 -7.21 -0.90
C THR A 89 -10.46 -6.25 -1.72
N ALA A 90 -9.21 -6.62 -2.01
CA ALA A 90 -8.26 -5.78 -2.73
C ALA A 90 -8.64 -5.56 -4.20
N ALA A 91 -9.28 -6.53 -4.84
CA ALA A 91 -9.72 -6.44 -6.22
C ALA A 91 -10.93 -5.52 -6.45
N ARG A 92 -11.46 -4.89 -5.40
CA ARG A 92 -12.57 -3.93 -5.45
C ARG A 92 -12.09 -2.55 -5.00
N PHE A 93 -12.85 -1.52 -5.32
CA PHE A 93 -12.54 -0.17 -4.88
C PHE A 93 -12.46 -0.08 -3.35
N ARG A 94 -11.40 0.57 -2.88
CA ARG A 94 -11.20 0.97 -1.48
C ARG A 94 -10.94 2.46 -1.44
N PRO A 95 -11.51 3.22 -0.49
CA PRO A 95 -11.27 4.66 -0.39
C PRO A 95 -9.79 5.04 -0.39
N LEU A 96 -8.94 4.21 0.23
CA LEU A 96 -7.48 4.36 0.21
C LEU A 96 -6.90 4.47 -1.21
N TYR A 97 -7.47 3.77 -2.19
CA TYR A 97 -6.99 3.74 -3.57
C TYR A 97 -7.12 5.09 -4.26
N ILE A 98 -8.03 5.97 -3.81
CA ILE A 98 -8.10 7.36 -4.31
C ILE A 98 -6.73 8.04 -4.14
N MET A 99 -6.03 7.77 -3.05
CA MET A 99 -4.73 8.38 -2.76
C MET A 99 -3.58 7.57 -3.35
N VAL A 100 -3.61 6.26 -3.15
CA VAL A 100 -2.47 5.36 -3.37
C VAL A 100 -2.13 5.20 -4.85
N VAL A 101 -3.11 5.15 -5.75
CA VAL A 101 -2.87 4.78 -7.16
C VAL A 101 -1.94 5.73 -7.91
N PHE A 102 -1.77 6.97 -7.45
CA PHE A 102 -0.94 7.97 -8.10
C PHE A 102 0.57 7.73 -7.96
N GLU A 103 1.00 6.99 -6.93
CA GLU A 103 2.42 6.88 -6.56
C GLU A 103 2.84 5.51 -6.04
N ALA A 104 1.87 4.62 -5.88
CA ALA A 104 2.12 3.27 -5.41
C ALA A 104 3.18 2.58 -6.26
N ARG A 105 4.15 1.99 -5.58
CA ARG A 105 5.15 1.10 -6.17
C ARG A 105 4.74 -0.33 -5.86
N ILE A 106 4.33 -1.05 -6.89
CA ILE A 106 4.04 -2.48 -6.79
C ILE A 106 5.40 -3.19 -6.69
N LEU A 107 5.72 -3.71 -5.49
CA LEU A 107 6.99 -4.38 -5.23
C LEU A 107 6.94 -5.86 -5.62
N TYR A 108 5.76 -6.47 -5.48
CA TYR A 108 5.47 -7.86 -5.83
C TYR A 108 3.99 -7.98 -6.20
N ASP A 109 3.65 -8.73 -7.26
CA ASP A 109 2.25 -8.92 -7.69
C ASP A 109 2.05 -10.20 -8.52
N ARG A 110 1.69 -11.28 -7.85
CA ARG A 110 1.41 -12.57 -8.49
C ARG A 110 0.09 -12.48 -9.28
N GLY A 111 0.18 -12.68 -10.59
CA GLY A 111 -0.98 -12.67 -11.49
C GLY A 111 -1.51 -11.26 -11.83
N GLY A 112 -0.78 -10.21 -11.43
CA GLY A 112 -1.11 -8.81 -11.74
C GLY A 112 -2.41 -8.34 -11.08
N VAL A 113 -2.71 -8.77 -9.85
CA VAL A 113 -3.97 -8.44 -9.16
C VAL A 113 -4.05 -6.95 -8.87
N MET A 114 -2.99 -6.39 -8.29
CA MET A 114 -2.97 -4.96 -7.95
C MET A 114 -2.70 -4.08 -9.16
N GLU A 115 -1.90 -4.55 -10.13
CA GLU A 115 -1.71 -3.86 -11.40
C GLU A 115 -3.05 -3.63 -12.12
N LYS A 116 -3.84 -4.69 -12.32
CA LYS A 116 -5.15 -4.60 -12.98
C LYS A 116 -6.14 -3.74 -12.18
N THR A 117 -6.16 -3.90 -10.86
CA THR A 117 -7.03 -3.12 -9.98
C THR A 117 -6.69 -1.64 -10.05
N PHE A 118 -5.43 -1.27 -9.86
CA PHE A 118 -5.00 0.13 -9.92
C PHE A 118 -5.19 0.73 -11.29
N TYR A 119 -5.01 -0.03 -12.38
CA TYR A 119 -5.34 0.43 -13.72
C TYR A 119 -6.83 0.83 -13.84
N ARG A 120 -7.76 -0.04 -13.40
CA ARG A 120 -9.20 0.26 -13.43
C ARG A 120 -9.55 1.48 -12.59
N ILE A 121 -9.00 1.59 -11.38
CA ILE A 121 -9.28 2.72 -10.49
C ILE A 121 -8.69 4.03 -11.02
N ARG A 122 -7.47 4.03 -11.59
CA ARG A 122 -6.89 5.22 -12.25
C ARG A 122 -7.78 5.71 -13.37
N LYS A 123 -8.20 4.81 -14.27
CA LYS A 123 -9.11 5.15 -15.36
C LYS A 123 -10.41 5.76 -14.84
N ARG A 124 -10.99 5.18 -13.79
CA ARG A 124 -12.21 5.73 -13.19
C ARG A 124 -12.01 7.11 -12.58
N LEU A 125 -10.89 7.33 -11.90
CA LEU A 125 -10.53 8.63 -11.34
C LEU A 125 -10.34 9.69 -12.45
N GLU A 126 -9.70 9.34 -13.57
CA GLU A 126 -9.57 10.22 -14.74
C GLU A 126 -10.93 10.60 -15.34
N GLU A 127 -11.85 9.64 -15.46
CA GLU A 127 -13.23 9.87 -15.91
C GLU A 127 -13.98 10.85 -14.99
N LEU A 128 -13.78 10.74 -13.68
CA LEU A 128 -14.32 11.63 -12.65
C LEU A 128 -13.59 12.98 -12.57
N GLY A 129 -12.54 13.17 -13.37
CA GLY A 129 -11.76 14.41 -13.41
C GLY A 129 -10.95 14.60 -12.13
N ALA A 130 -10.41 13.52 -11.58
CA ALA A 130 -9.54 13.55 -10.41
C ALA A 130 -8.31 14.41 -10.68
N LYS A 131 -8.09 15.39 -9.80
CA LYS A 131 -6.87 16.20 -9.73
C LYS A 131 -6.27 16.00 -8.36
N ARG A 132 -4.99 15.66 -8.33
CA ARG A 132 -4.24 15.53 -7.08
C ARG A 132 -3.39 16.78 -6.89
N GLU A 133 -3.55 17.42 -5.73
CA GLU A 133 -2.85 18.66 -5.38
C GLU A 133 -2.20 18.51 -4.01
N ARG A 134 -1.04 19.15 -3.82
CA ARG A 134 -0.36 19.18 -2.52
C ARG A 134 -1.04 20.20 -1.62
N LEU A 135 -1.43 19.78 -0.43
CA LEU A 135 -2.03 20.65 0.59
C LEU A 135 -1.23 20.52 1.90
N GLY A 136 -0.37 21.50 2.14
CA GLY A 136 0.57 21.48 3.26
C GLY A 136 1.51 20.27 3.19
N ARG A 137 1.45 19.41 4.20
CA ARG A 137 2.25 18.18 4.29
C ARG A 137 1.60 16.96 3.62
N GLY A 138 0.37 17.09 3.15
CA GLY A 138 -0.40 16.01 2.55
C GLY A 138 -0.82 16.30 1.11
N TYR A 139 -1.69 15.45 0.61
CA TYR A 139 -2.30 15.56 -0.70
C TYR A 139 -3.81 15.51 -0.57
N VAL A 140 -4.49 16.22 -1.46
CA VAL A 140 -5.93 16.13 -1.64
C VAL A 140 -6.20 15.68 -3.08
N VAL A 141 -7.23 14.87 -3.26
CA VAL A 141 -7.72 14.47 -4.57
C VAL A 141 -9.12 15.06 -4.75
N THR A 142 -9.27 15.95 -5.72
CA THR A 142 -10.53 16.62 -6.04
C THR A 142 -11.11 16.02 -7.32
N LEU A 143 -12.38 15.62 -7.28
CA LEU A 143 -13.11 15.15 -8.46
C LEU A 143 -13.81 16.34 -9.12
N THR A 144 -13.34 16.75 -10.29
CA THR A 144 -13.82 17.99 -10.95
C THR A 144 -15.06 17.78 -11.83
N LYS A 145 -15.46 16.54 -12.09
CA LYS A 145 -16.64 16.20 -12.91
C LYS A 145 -17.80 15.63 -12.09
N VAL A 146 -17.84 15.94 -10.80
CA VAL A 146 -18.87 15.50 -9.84
C VAL A 146 -19.49 16.72 -9.18
N LYS A 147 -20.82 16.72 -9.00
CA LYS A 147 -21.52 17.81 -8.30
C LYS A 147 -21.72 17.51 -6.81
N PRO A 148 -21.79 18.52 -5.93
CA PRO A 148 -22.20 18.32 -4.54
C PRO A 148 -23.54 17.57 -4.45
N GLY A 149 -23.60 16.53 -3.62
CA GLY A 149 -24.79 15.69 -3.44
C GLY A 149 -24.93 14.54 -4.46
N GLU A 150 -24.04 14.45 -5.45
CA GLU A 150 -24.03 13.34 -6.40
C GLU A 150 -23.43 12.08 -5.77
N VAL A 151 -24.09 10.93 -5.98
CA VAL A 151 -23.56 9.62 -5.57
C VAL A 151 -22.54 9.17 -6.60
N VAL A 152 -21.26 9.14 -6.20
CA VAL A 152 -20.18 8.66 -7.06
C VAL A 152 -20.09 7.14 -6.94
N ASN A 153 -20.34 6.45 -8.06
CA ASN A 153 -19.98 5.05 -8.16
C ASN A 153 -18.55 4.88 -8.71
N PHE A 154 -17.69 4.19 -7.97
CA PHE A 154 -16.32 3.86 -8.37
C PHE A 154 -16.24 2.51 -9.11
N GLU A 155 -17.25 1.64 -8.97
CA GLU A 155 -17.34 0.34 -9.64
C GLU A 155 -18.79 -0.05 -9.99
#